data_AF-A0A1M6WS31-F1
#
_entry.id   AF-A0A1M6WS31-F1
#
_cell.length_a   1.000
_cell.length_b   1.000
_cell.length_c   1.000
_cell.angle_alpha   90.00
_cell.angle_beta   90.00
_cell.angle_gamma   90.00
#
_symmetry.space_group_name_H-M   'P 1'
#
loop_
_entity.id
_entity.type
_entity.pdbx_description
1 polymer ?
#
loop_
_entity_poly.entity_id
_entity_poly.type
_entity_poly.pdbx_seq_one_letter_code
_entity_poly.pdbx_strand_id
1 'polypeptide(L)'
;MINENTLNKLKNTAKDCASNVLSRVELSMVESKLKAKFQLLGQHVYEAIQEGRLDSIKDDPSTVEAVGAIFEIKKQIAELEQKLNKAEGPSEKA
;
A
#
# COMPACT_ATOMS: atom_id res chain seq x y z
N MET A 1 26.60 33.36 -10.87
CA MET A 1 26.89 32.66 -9.60
C MET A 1 25.59 32.12 -9.05
N ILE A 2 25.44 30.80 -8.94
CA ILE A 2 24.30 30.21 -8.23
C ILE A 2 24.56 30.45 -6.74
N ASN A 3 23.67 31.22 -6.10
CA ASN A 3 23.69 31.51 -4.67
C ASN A 3 23.38 30.21 -3.89
N GLU A 4 24.04 30.03 -2.74
CA GLU A 4 23.87 28.89 -1.82
C GLU A 4 22.40 28.57 -1.50
N ASN A 5 21.54 29.58 -1.44
CA ASN A 5 20.08 29.46 -1.26
C ASN A 5 19.40 28.74 -2.44
N THR A 6 19.80 29.02 -3.68
CA THR A 6 19.28 28.33 -4.88
C THR A 6 19.71 26.87 -4.91
N LEU A 7 20.95 26.57 -4.49
CA LEU A 7 21.46 25.21 -4.39
C LEU A 7 20.72 24.41 -3.30
N ASN A 8 20.46 25.02 -2.14
CA ASN A 8 19.73 24.39 -1.05
C ASN A 8 18.27 24.10 -1.42
N LYS A 9 17.60 25.02 -2.12
CA LYS A 9 16.24 24.78 -2.66
C LYS A 9 16.24 23.60 -3.63
N LEU A 10 17.16 23.56 -4.60
CA LEU A 10 17.26 22.47 -5.56
C LEU A 10 17.49 21.11 -4.88
N LYS A 11 18.39 21.07 -3.90
CA LYS A 11 18.68 19.87 -3.10
C LYS A 11 17.44 19.39 -2.35
N ASN A 12 16.69 20.30 -1.71
CA ASN A 12 15.48 19.95 -0.98
C ASN A 12 14.39 19.43 -1.93
N THR A 13 14.14 20.11 -3.05
CA THR A 13 13.18 19.64 -4.07
C THR A 13 13.56 18.27 -4.63
N ALA A 14 14.84 18.02 -4.90
CA ALA A 14 15.30 16.71 -5.37
C ALA A 14 15.07 15.62 -4.31
N LYS A 15 15.35 15.94 -3.04
CA LYS A 15 15.09 15.04 -1.90
C LYS A 15 13.60 14.73 -1.75
N ASP A 16 12.74 15.74 -1.84
CA ASP A 16 11.29 15.58 -1.69
C ASP A 16 10.71 14.77 -2.85
N CYS A 17 11.18 15.01 -4.08
CA CYS A 17 10.81 14.22 -5.25
C CYS A 17 11.21 12.75 -5.10
N ALA A 18 12.47 12.47 -4.72
CA ALA A 18 12.93 11.11 -4.47
C ALA A 18 12.12 10.42 -3.36
N SER A 19 11.83 11.15 -2.28
CA SER A 19 11.00 10.64 -1.18
C SER A 19 9.58 10.31 -1.63
N ASN A 20 8.97 11.14 -2.48
CA ASN A 20 7.64 10.90 -3.01
C ASN A 20 7.59 9.67 -3.94
N VAL A 21 8.59 9.55 -4.83
CA VAL A 21 8.70 8.38 -5.72
C VAL A 21 8.88 7.09 -4.91
N LEU A 22 9.74 7.10 -3.89
CA LEU A 22 9.95 5.93 -3.02
C LEU A 22 8.65 5.54 -2.30
N SER A 23 7.91 6.50 -1.74
CA SER A 23 6.62 6.25 -1.09
C SER A 23 5.59 5.66 -2.06
N ARG A 24 5.57 6.10 -3.34
CA ARG A 24 4.70 5.53 -4.37
C ARG A 24 5.08 4.10 -4.75
N VAL A 25 6.38 3.80 -4.83
CA VAL A 25 6.88 2.44 -5.05
C VAL A 25 6.51 1.53 -3.88
N GLU A 26 6.64 2.02 -2.65
CA GLU A 26 6.21 1.29 -1.44
C GLU A 26 4.71 0.98 -1.50
N LEU A 27 3.89 1.98 -1.84
CA LEU A 27 2.45 1.80 -2.02
C LEU A 27 2.14 0.70 -3.04
N SER A 28 2.72 0.76 -4.24
CA SER A 28 2.52 -0.27 -5.28
C SER A 28 2.99 -1.66 -4.85
N MET A 29 4.04 -1.77 -4.04
CA MET A 29 4.50 -3.04 -3.49
C MET A 29 3.49 -3.62 -2.50
N VAL A 30 2.91 -2.79 -1.62
CA VAL A 30 1.90 -3.20 -0.65
C VAL A 30 0.58 -3.58 -1.35
N GLU A 31 0.16 -2.82 -2.36
CA GLU A 31 -1.00 -3.18 -3.21
C GLU A 31 -0.81 -4.52 -3.92
N SER A 32 0.41 -4.80 -4.40
CA SER A 32 0.73 -6.09 -5.01
C SER A 32 0.61 -7.25 -4.00
N LYS A 33 1.03 -7.04 -2.75
CA LYS A 33 0.81 -8.01 -1.66
C LYS A 33 -0.68 -8.21 -1.37
N LEU A 34 -1.46 -7.13 -1.36
CA LEU A 34 -2.92 -7.20 -1.18
C LEU A 34 -3.56 -8.09 -2.25
N LYS A 35 -3.19 -7.87 -3.52
CA LYS A 35 -3.67 -8.67 -4.64
C LYS A 35 -3.35 -10.16 -4.45
N ALA A 36 -2.12 -10.49 -4.06
CA ALA A 36 -1.72 -11.87 -3.81
C ALA A 36 -2.55 -12.53 -2.69
N LYS A 37 -2.84 -11.80 -1.60
CA LYS A 37 -3.69 -12.31 -0.52
C LYS A 37 -5.15 -12.53 -0.95
N PHE A 38 -5.71 -11.63 -1.77
CA PHE A 38 -7.04 -11.85 -2.35
C PHE A 38 -7.07 -13.04 -3.32
N GLN A 39 -6.02 -13.27 -4.10
CA GLN A 39 -5.92 -14.43 -4.97
C GLN A 39 -5.91 -15.73 -4.16
N LEU A 40 -5.13 -15.79 -3.08
CA LEU A 40 -5.09 -16.94 -2.17
C LEU A 40 -6.45 -17.18 -1.50
N LEU A 41 -7.08 -16.13 -0.97
CA LEU A 41 -8.42 -16.25 -0.39
C LEU A 41 -9.45 -16.72 -1.43
N GLY A 42 -9.40 -16.18 -2.64
CA GLY A 42 -10.27 -16.59 -3.75
C GLY A 42 -10.07 -18.05 -4.12
N GLN A 43 -8.83 -18.55 -4.08
CA GLN A 43 -8.53 -19.97 -4.30
C GLN A 43 -9.15 -20.85 -3.20
N HIS A 44 -9.00 -20.48 -1.92
CA HIS A 44 -9.61 -21.24 -0.83
C HIS A 44 -11.14 -21.28 -0.95
N VAL A 45 -11.77 -20.13 -1.29
CA VAL A 45 -13.21 -20.05 -1.53
C VAL A 45 -13.62 -20.94 -2.69
N TYR A 46 -12.87 -20.91 -3.80
CA TYR A 46 -13.12 -21.75 -4.96
C TYR A 46 -13.05 -23.24 -4.61
N GLU A 47 -12.02 -23.67 -3.88
CA GLU A 47 -11.86 -25.05 -3.41
C GLU A 47 -13.02 -25.47 -2.48
N ALA A 48 -13.41 -24.62 -1.52
CA ALA A 48 -14.52 -24.92 -0.64
C ALA A 48 -15.87 -25.02 -1.38
N ILE A 49 -16.08 -24.26 -2.46
CA ILE A 49 -17.26 -24.39 -3.32
C ILE A 49 -17.25 -25.76 -4.02
N GLN A 50 -16.13 -26.16 -4.62
CA GLN A 50 -15.99 -27.44 -5.32
C GLN A 50 -16.24 -28.63 -4.38
N GLU A 51 -15.81 -28.51 -3.13
CA GLU A 51 -15.92 -29.58 -2.14
C GLU A 51 -17.21 -29.53 -1.31
N GLY A 52 -18.08 -28.55 -1.54
CA GLY A 52 -19.32 -28.37 -0.77
C GLY A 52 -19.09 -27.99 0.70
N ARG A 53 -17.95 -27.36 1.00
CA ARG A 53 -17.50 -26.94 2.35
C ARG A 53 -17.60 -25.44 2.59
N LEU A 54 -18.47 -24.74 1.86
CA LEU A 54 -18.58 -23.28 1.97
C LEU A 54 -18.99 -22.81 3.38
N ASP A 55 -19.82 -23.59 4.09
CA ASP A 55 -20.26 -23.24 5.44
C ASP A 55 -19.14 -23.31 6.49
N SER A 56 -18.10 -24.12 6.24
CA SER A 56 -16.98 -24.32 7.17
C SER A 56 -15.73 -23.52 6.82
N ILE A 57 -15.66 -22.92 5.64
CA ILE A 57 -14.48 -22.13 5.23
C ILE A 57 -14.23 -20.92 6.14
N LYS A 58 -15.28 -20.34 6.73
CA LYS A 58 -15.16 -19.20 7.65
C LYS A 58 -14.40 -19.55 8.93
N ASP A 59 -14.38 -20.82 9.30
CA ASP A 59 -13.74 -21.36 10.50
C ASP A 59 -12.38 -21.99 10.17
N ASP A 60 -12.02 -22.08 8.87
CA ASP A 60 -10.74 -22.59 8.41
C ASP A 60 -9.62 -21.60 8.82
N PRO A 61 -8.59 -22.05 9.57
CA PRO A 61 -7.54 -21.18 10.07
C PRO A 61 -6.80 -20.42 8.97
N SER A 62 -6.58 -21.04 7.81
CA SER A 62 -5.86 -20.42 6.70
C SER A 62 -6.69 -19.32 6.03
N THR A 63 -8.01 -19.50 5.99
CA THR A 63 -8.95 -18.49 5.50
C THR A 63 -9.05 -17.31 6.46
N VAL A 64 -9.16 -17.57 7.76
CA VAL A 64 -9.16 -16.52 8.80
C VAL A 64 -7.86 -15.71 8.77
N GLU A 65 -6.71 -16.37 8.65
CA GLU A 65 -5.42 -15.70 8.51
C GLU A 65 -5.35 -14.84 7.24
N ALA A 66 -5.82 -15.36 6.10
CA ALA A 66 -5.84 -14.61 4.85
C ALA A 66 -6.71 -13.34 4.97
N VAL A 67 -7.89 -13.43 5.60
CA VAL A 67 -8.78 -12.29 5.84
C VAL A 67 -8.12 -11.27 6.79
N GLY A 68 -7.51 -11.74 7.88
CA GLY A 68 -6.77 -10.87 8.81
C GLY A 68 -5.61 -10.14 8.13
N ALA A 69 -4.83 -10.84 7.31
CA ALA A 69 -3.74 -10.24 6.54
C ALA A 69 -4.27 -9.19 5.54
N ILE A 70 -5.39 -9.46 4.86
CA ILE A 70 -6.04 -8.49 3.96
C ILE A 70 -6.43 -7.21 4.72
N PHE A 71 -6.99 -7.36 5.92
CA PHE A 71 -7.39 -6.22 6.75
C PHE A 71 -6.18 -5.33 7.10
N GLU A 72 -5.10 -5.93 7.60
CA GLU A 72 -3.89 -5.18 7.98
C GLU A 72 -3.22 -4.52 6.77
N ILE A 73 -3.15 -5.21 5.63
CA ILE A 73 -2.56 -4.63 4.40
C ILE A 73 -3.40 -3.45 3.91
N LYS A 74 -4.74 -3.53 3.95
CA LYS A 74 -5.61 -2.40 3.61
C LYS A 74 -5.39 -1.20 4.52
N LYS A 75 -5.21 -1.43 5.81
CA LYS A 75 -4.87 -0.37 6.76
C LYS A 75 -3.53 0.29 6.41
N GLN A 76 -2.51 -0.51 6.10
CA GLN A 76 -1.20 -0.01 5.68
C GLN A 76 -1.30 0.84 4.39
N ILE A 77 -2.10 0.42 3.41
CA ILE A 77 -2.36 1.19 2.18
C ILE A 77 -2.97 2.55 2.52
N ALA A 78 -4.02 2.58 3.34
CA ALA A 78 -4.68 3.83 3.73
C ALA A 78 -3.70 4.80 4.44
N GLU A 79 -2.80 4.29 5.28
CA GLU A 79 -1.77 5.09 5.93
C GLU A 79 -0.73 5.65 4.93
N LEU A 80 -0.32 4.86 3.94
CA LEU A 80 0.60 5.31 2.87
C LEU A 80 -0.04 6.34 1.95
N GLU A 81 -1.29 6.13 1.54
CA GLU A 81 -2.07 7.09 0.77
C GLU A 81 -2.25 8.40 1.53
N GLN A 82 -2.53 8.35 2.84
CA GLN A 82 -2.62 9.55 3.66
C GLN A 82 -1.29 10.32 3.71
N LYS A 83 -0.15 9.62 3.79
CA LYS A 83 1.18 10.25 3.76
C LYS A 83 1.47 10.92 2.41
N LEU A 84 1.15 10.24 1.31
CA LEU A 84 1.31 10.78 -0.04
C LEU A 84 0.42 12.01 -0.27
N ASN A 85 -0.84 11.96 0.15
CA ASN A 85 -1.76 13.10 0.04
C ASN A 85 -1.32 14.30 0.89
N LYS A 86 -0.70 14.08 2.06
CA LYS A 86 -0.11 15.14 2.87
C LYS A 86 1.14 15.75 2.23
N ALA A 87 1.93 14.96 1.50
CA ALA A 87 3.09 15.43 0.76
C ALA A 87 2.71 16.27 -0.49
N GLU A 88 1.48 16.15 -0.98
CA GLU A 88 0.95 16.89 -2.14
C GLU A 88 0.19 18.18 -1.76
N GLY A 89 0.01 18.47 -0.46
CA GLY A 89 -0.57 19.73 0.06
C GLY A 89 0.42 20.91 0.07
N PRO A 90 -0.06 22.17 0.10
CA PRO A 90 0.45 23.25 -0.74
C PRO A 90 1.94 23.51 -0.56
N SER A 91 2.69 23.28 -1.64
CA SER A 91 3.92 24.02 -1.92
C SER A 91 3.52 25.50 -1.96
N GLU A 92 3.72 26.18 -0.83
CA GLU A 92 3.47 27.59 -0.63
C GLU A 92 4.13 28.37 -1.79
N LYS A 93 3.31 29.20 -2.46
CA LYS A 93 3.76 30.14 -3.47
C LYS A 93 4.86 31.01 -2.86
N ALA A 94 6.09 30.90 -3.35
CA ALA A 94 7.21 31.78 -3.01
C ALA A 94 7.93 32.22 -4.27
#